data_AF-A0A846PD93-F1
#
_entry.id   AF-A0A846PD93-F1
#
_cell.length_a   1.000
_cell.length_b   1.000
_cell.length_c   1.000
_cell.angle_alpha   90.00
_cell.angle_beta   90.00
_cell.angle_gamma   90.00
#
_symmetry.space_group_name_H-M   'P 1'
#
loop_
_entity.id
_entity.type
_entity.pdbx_description
1 polymer ?
#
loop_
_entity_poly.entity_id
_entity_poly.type
_entity_poly.pdbx_seq_one_letter_code
_entity_poly.pdbx_strand_id
1 'polypeptide(L)'
;MSMGDILVVGSGVSGMQASIDLADFGHKIFLLEKQDELGGNLRNLSEISPTHQKASEMLSAYLDKIKTHSNITVMKSTEILDFRGNFPNFQASVKTPNGTRDLAINAVILATGFQPYNPFISQGVRVWKNQGCSDLHRV
;
A
#
# COMPACT_ATOMS: atom_id res chain seq x y z
N MET A 1 25.51 -4.63 9.54
CA MET A 1 24.05 -4.65 9.76
C MET A 1 23.39 -4.77 8.40
N SER A 2 22.64 -5.84 8.14
CA SER A 2 21.85 -5.98 6.90
C SER A 2 20.39 -5.67 7.25
N MET A 3 20.06 -4.38 7.25
CA MET A 3 18.71 -3.83 7.41
C MET A 3 18.08 -3.64 6.02
N GLY A 4 16.75 -3.74 5.91
CA GLY A 4 16.05 -3.28 4.72
C GLY A 4 16.11 -1.76 4.69
N ASP A 5 16.51 -1.18 3.57
CA ASP A 5 16.68 0.27 3.45
C ASP A 5 15.33 0.98 3.49
N ILE A 6 14.29 0.34 2.95
CA ILE A 6 12.99 0.98 2.70
C ILE A 6 11.87 0.02 3.08
N LEU A 7 10.91 0.52 3.86
CA LEU A 7 9.65 -0.15 4.16
C LEU A 7 8.56 0.33 3.21
N VAL A 8 7.90 -0.58 2.51
CA VAL A 8 6.72 -0.30 1.69
C VAL A 8 5.49 -0.90 2.36
N VAL A 9 4.48 -0.07 2.60
CA VAL A 9 3.27 -0.46 3.34
C VAL A 9 2.09 -0.58 2.39
N GLY A 10 1.64 -1.81 2.16
CA GLY A 10 0.55 -2.15 1.24
C GLY A 10 1.08 -2.69 -0.08
N SER A 11 0.57 -3.84 -0.51
CA SER A 11 1.00 -4.54 -1.72
C SER A 11 -0.03 -4.48 -2.86
N GLY A 12 -0.69 -3.34 -3.00
CA GLY A 12 -1.42 -3.00 -4.22
C GLY A 12 -0.49 -2.70 -5.39
N VAL A 13 -1.05 -2.29 -6.54
CA VAL A 13 -0.26 -1.96 -7.75
C VAL A 13 0.88 -0.97 -7.47
N SER A 14 0.59 0.10 -6.73
CA SER A 14 1.58 1.13 -6.38
C SER A 14 2.71 0.59 -5.50
N GLY A 15 2.39 -0.19 -4.46
CA GLY A 15 3.39 -0.73 -3.55
C GLY A 15 4.26 -1.82 -4.19
N MET A 16 3.66 -2.66 -5.04
CA MET A 16 4.38 -3.67 -5.80
C MET A 16 5.35 -3.03 -6.80
N GLN A 17 4.89 -2.04 -7.59
CA GLN A 17 5.75 -1.34 -8.55
C GLN A 17 6.87 -0.58 -7.84
N ALA A 18 6.57 0.18 -6.78
CA ALA A 18 7.58 0.91 -6.02
C ALA A 18 8.65 -0.02 -5.43
N SER A 19 8.25 -1.20 -4.96
CA SER A 19 9.18 -2.20 -4.43
C SER A 19 10.11 -2.73 -5.52
N ILE A 20 9.58 -3.03 -6.71
CA ILE A 20 10.38 -3.50 -7.85
C ILE A 20 11.38 -2.43 -8.26
N ASP A 21 10.93 -1.20 -8.50
CA ASP A 21 11.78 -0.13 -8.99
C ASP A 21 12.93 0.18 -8.01
N LEU A 22 12.64 0.27 -6.71
CA LEU A 22 13.66 0.52 -5.68
C LEU A 22 14.62 -0.66 -5.52
N ALA A 23 14.11 -1.89 -5.66
CA ALA A 23 14.93 -3.08 -5.56
C ALA A 23 15.88 -3.21 -6.77
N ASP A 24 15.43 -2.81 -7.96
CA ASP A 24 16.23 -2.71 -9.19
C ASP A 24 17.34 -1.65 -9.04
N PHE A 25 17.10 -0.57 -8.29
CA PHE A 25 18.13 0.40 -7.91
C PHE A 25 19.09 -0.10 -6.81
N GLY A 26 18.92 -1.33 -6.33
CA GLY A 26 19.82 -1.98 -5.37
C GLY A 26 19.43 -1.78 -3.91
N HIS A 27 18.28 -1.18 -3.61
CA HIS A 27 17.79 -1.05 -2.24
C HIS A 27 17.16 -2.33 -1.72
N LYS A 28 17.34 -2.62 -0.44
CA LYS A 28 16.63 -3.73 0.23
C LYS A 28 15.25 -3.27 0.69
N ILE A 29 14.22 -4.03 0.32
CA ILE A 29 12.82 -3.64 0.54
C ILE A 29 12.15 -4.62 1.49
N PHE A 30 11.49 -4.08 2.52
CA PHE A 30 10.45 -4.80 3.25
C PHE A 30 9.09 -4.41 2.66
N LEU A 31 8.42 -5.35 1.98
CA LEU A 31 7.07 -5.14 1.44
C LEU A 31 6.05 -5.77 2.38
N LEU A 32 5.30 -4.92 3.09
CA LEU A 32 4.26 -5.35 4.04
C LEU A 32 2.89 -5.42 3.38
N GLU A 33 2.17 -6.48 3.69
CA GLU A 33 0.77 -6.66 3.35
C GLU A 33 0.00 -7.19 4.55
N LYS A 34 -1.13 -6.56 4.86
CA LYS A 34 -1.99 -6.96 5.98
C LYS A 34 -2.77 -8.25 5.69
N GLN A 35 -3.07 -8.51 4.42
CA GLN A 35 -3.71 -9.75 3.97
C GLN A 35 -2.68 -10.88 3.79
N ASP A 36 -3.17 -12.11 3.64
CA ASP A 36 -2.35 -13.30 3.37
C ASP A 36 -1.89 -13.41 1.91
N GLU A 37 -2.32 -12.49 1.04
CA GLU A 37 -1.98 -12.41 -0.37
C GLU A 37 -1.72 -10.97 -0.86
N LEU A 38 -0.83 -10.83 -1.86
CA LEU A 38 -0.54 -9.53 -2.48
C LEU A 38 -1.53 -9.22 -3.61
N GLY A 39 -1.69 -7.93 -3.93
CA GLY A 39 -2.44 -7.46 -5.11
C GLY A 39 -3.43 -6.35 -4.79
N GLY A 40 -3.87 -6.22 -3.54
CA GLY A 40 -4.84 -5.20 -3.12
C GLY A 40 -6.08 -5.17 -4.02
N ASN A 41 -6.54 -3.96 -4.37
CA ASN A 41 -7.74 -3.79 -5.20
C ASN A 41 -7.62 -4.35 -6.62
N LEU A 42 -6.40 -4.66 -7.12
CA LEU A 42 -6.24 -5.28 -8.44
C LEU A 42 -6.94 -6.65 -8.51
N ARG A 43 -7.04 -7.36 -7.39
CA ARG A 43 -7.74 -8.65 -7.31
C ARG A 43 -9.25 -8.56 -7.52
N ASN A 44 -9.81 -7.38 -7.33
CA ASN A 44 -11.23 -7.12 -7.48
C ASN A 44 -11.61 -6.67 -8.90
N LEU A 45 -10.62 -6.56 -9.80
CA LEU A 45 -10.83 -6.14 -11.18
C LEU A 45 -10.74 -7.35 -12.11
N SER A 46 -11.56 -7.33 -13.17
CA SER A 46 -11.45 -8.31 -14.25
C SER A 46 -10.46 -7.84 -15.32
N GLU A 47 -10.47 -6.55 -15.61
CA GLU A 47 -9.80 -5.95 -16.76
C GLU A 47 -9.32 -4.52 -16.44
N ILE A 48 -8.22 -4.12 -17.07
CA ILE A 48 -7.58 -2.83 -16.91
C ILE A 48 -7.88 -1.95 -18.11
N SER A 49 -8.56 -0.83 -17.87
CA SER A 49 -8.75 0.22 -18.86
C SER A 49 -7.52 1.11 -18.93
N PRO A 50 -7.13 1.65 -20.11
CA PRO A 50 -7.74 1.49 -21.45
C PRO A 50 -7.15 0.33 -22.26
N THR A 51 -6.18 -0.40 -21.73
CA THR A 51 -5.41 -1.42 -22.46
C THR A 51 -6.20 -2.71 -22.69
N HIS A 52 -7.34 -2.88 -22.01
CA HIS A 52 -8.16 -4.09 -22.04
C HIS A 52 -7.40 -5.36 -21.61
N GLN A 53 -6.31 -5.19 -20.86
CA GLN A 53 -5.53 -6.30 -20.32
C GLN A 53 -6.27 -6.93 -19.15
N LYS A 54 -6.24 -8.27 -19.03
CA LYS A 54 -6.79 -8.93 -17.85
C LYS A 54 -6.01 -8.54 -16.60
N ALA A 55 -6.73 -8.15 -15.55
CA ALA A 55 -6.12 -7.76 -14.29
C ALA A 55 -5.29 -8.89 -13.66
N SER A 56 -5.73 -10.14 -13.85
CA SER A 56 -5.01 -11.34 -13.38
C SER A 56 -3.65 -11.52 -14.06
N GLU A 57 -3.52 -11.18 -15.34
CA GLU A 57 -2.25 -11.26 -16.06
C GLU A 57 -1.28 -10.19 -15.56
N MET A 58 -1.76 -8.96 -15.35
CA MET A 58 -0.98 -7.88 -14.75
C MET A 58 -0.52 -8.25 -13.34
N LEU A 59 -1.40 -8.83 -12.51
CA LEU A 59 -1.08 -9.27 -11.16
C LEU A 59 0.01 -10.35 -11.17
N SER A 60 -0.14 -11.39 -12.01
CA SER A 60 0.85 -12.46 -12.12
C SER A 60 2.23 -11.91 -12.48
N ALA A 61 2.31 -10.96 -13.41
CA ALA A 61 3.58 -10.32 -13.78
C ALA A 61 4.25 -9.59 -12.60
N TYR A 62 3.46 -8.91 -11.74
CA TYR A 62 3.99 -8.31 -10.52
C TYR A 62 4.48 -9.35 -9.52
N LEU A 63 3.69 -10.41 -9.29
CA LEU A 63 4.03 -11.46 -8.34
C LEU A 63 5.32 -12.18 -8.75
N ASP A 64 5.50 -12.46 -10.04
CA ASP A 64 6.70 -13.11 -10.56
C ASP A 64 7.94 -12.25 -10.36
N LYS A 65 7.86 -10.95 -10.66
CA LYS A 65 8.95 -10.00 -10.42
C LYS A 65 9.31 -9.91 -8.94
N ILE A 66 8.31 -9.74 -8.07
CA ILE A 66 8.54 -9.64 -6.62
C ILE A 66 9.15 -10.92 -6.06
N LYS A 67 8.63 -12.09 -6.46
CA LYS A 67 9.08 -13.39 -5.96
C LYS A 67 10.51 -13.72 -6.40
N THR A 68 10.92 -13.26 -7.58
CA THR A 68 12.25 -13.53 -8.13
C THR A 68 13.29 -12.50 -7.72
N HIS A 69 12.88 -11.34 -7.20
CA HIS A 69 13.80 -10.28 -6.82
C HIS A 69 14.42 -10.51 -5.43
N SER A 70 15.73 -10.73 -5.37
CA SER A 70 16.47 -11.07 -4.14
C SER A 70 16.48 -9.95 -3.07
N ASN A 71 16.37 -8.69 -3.49
CA ASN A 71 16.32 -7.55 -2.57
C ASN A 71 14.92 -7.29 -1.96
N ILE A 72 13.87 -8.03 -2.34
CA ILE A 72 12.52 -7.82 -1.82
C ILE A 72 12.17 -8.91 -0.81
N THR A 73 11.94 -8.50 0.44
CA THR A 73 11.40 -9.37 1.49
C THR A 73 9.92 -9.09 1.68
N VAL A 74 9.08 -10.04 1.30
CA VAL A 74 7.62 -9.94 1.44
C VAL A 74 7.19 -10.40 2.83
N MET A 75 6.40 -9.57 3.52
CA MET A 75 5.81 -9.88 4.82
C MET A 75 4.29 -9.78 4.72
N LYS A 76 3.64 -10.94 4.53
CA LYS A 76 2.18 -11.07 4.46
C LYS A 76 1.59 -11.19 5.86
N SER A 77 0.28 -10.98 5.98
CA SER A 77 -0.44 -11.00 7.25
C SER A 77 0.25 -10.14 8.32
N THR A 78 0.81 -9.01 7.88
CA THR A 78 1.67 -8.14 8.68
C THR A 78 1.18 -6.70 8.65
N GLU A 79 1.03 -6.10 9.83
CA GLU A 79 0.55 -4.73 10.00
C GLU A 79 1.54 -3.90 10.80
N ILE A 80 1.61 -2.60 10.52
CA ILE A 80 2.39 -1.66 11.33
C ILE A 80 1.62 -1.35 12.61
N LEU A 81 2.30 -1.46 13.74
CA LEU A 81 1.79 -1.06 15.06
C LEU A 81 2.25 0.34 15.43
N ASP A 82 3.52 0.64 15.15
CA ASP A 82 4.14 1.90 15.54
C ASP A 82 5.31 2.25 14.62
N PHE A 83 5.62 3.52 14.53
CA PHE A 83 6.73 4.05 13.77
C PHE A 83 7.42 5.18 14.55
N ARG A 84 8.71 5.02 14.81
CA ARG A 84 9.50 5.94 15.63
C ARG A 84 10.86 6.20 14.99
N GLY A 85 11.55 7.22 15.51
CA GLY A 85 12.91 7.59 15.08
C GLY A 85 12.93 8.83 14.22
N ASN A 86 14.11 9.14 13.69
CA ASN A 86 14.38 10.34 12.89
C ASN A 86 15.29 9.97 11.75
N PHE A 87 15.21 10.70 10.63
CA PHE A 87 16.08 10.46 9.48
C PHE A 87 17.57 10.43 9.88
N PRO A 88 18.36 9.45 9.39
CA PRO A 88 18.00 8.31 8.54
C PRO A 88 17.67 7.02 9.33
N ASN A 89 17.51 7.09 10.66
CA ASN A 89 17.34 5.93 11.53
C ASN A 89 15.91 5.85 12.05
N PHE A 90 15.08 5.10 11.33
CA PHE A 90 13.72 4.81 11.77
C PHE A 90 13.58 3.36 12.24
N GLN A 91 12.59 3.14 13.09
CA GLN A 91 12.17 1.84 13.54
C GLN A 91 10.65 1.71 13.37
N ALA A 92 10.23 0.67 12.67
CA ALA A 92 8.83 0.28 12.56
C ALA A 92 8.57 -0.97 13.40
N SER A 93 7.68 -0.89 14.38
CA SER A 93 7.18 -2.07 15.08
C SER A 93 6.03 -2.66 14.27
N VAL A 94 6.15 -3.94 13.92
CA VAL A 94 5.21 -4.64 13.04
C VAL A 94 4.67 -5.89 13.73
N LYS A 95 3.38 -6.15 13.56
CA LYS A 95 2.73 -7.39 14.01
C LYS A 95 2.78 -8.39 12.88
N THR A 96 3.51 -9.48 13.05
CA THR A 96 3.56 -10.61 12.10
C THR A 96 2.74 -11.79 12.62
N PRO A 97 2.48 -12.83 11.81
CA PRO A 97 1.86 -14.07 12.30
C PRO A 97 2.62 -14.75 13.44
N ASN A 98 3.95 -14.51 13.51
CA ASN A 98 4.83 -15.09 14.52
C ASN A 98 5.08 -14.14 15.71
N GLY A 99 4.25 -13.11 15.87
CA GLY A 99 4.38 -12.10 16.92
C GLY A 99 4.97 -10.77 16.42
N THR A 100 5.23 -9.88 17.37
CA THR A 100 5.74 -8.53 17.10
C THR A 100 7.24 -8.56 16.78
N ARG A 101 7.65 -7.76 15.79
CA ARG A 101 9.04 -7.56 15.39
C ARG A 101 9.32 -6.08 15.16
N ASP A 102 10.53 -5.65 15.45
CA ASP A 102 10.99 -4.31 15.10
C ASP A 102 11.87 -4.37 13.85
N LEU A 103 11.52 -3.56 12.85
CA LEU A 103 12.27 -3.38 11.62
C LEU A 103 12.99 -2.05 11.67
N ALA A 104 14.31 -2.08 11.56
CA ALA A 104 15.09 -0.87 11.38
C ALA A 104 15.22 -0.56 9.88
N ILE A 105 14.94 0.69 9.52
CA ILE A 105 14.74 1.15 8.14
C ILE A 105 15.15 2.62 8.00
N ASN A 106 15.37 3.06 6.76
CA ASN A 106 15.82 4.43 6.48
C ASN A 106 14.73 5.31 5.85
N ALA A 107 13.71 4.69 5.25
CA ALA A 107 12.56 5.38 4.68
C ALA A 107 11.29 4.51 4.70
N VAL A 108 10.13 5.15 4.57
CA VAL A 108 8.82 4.49 4.46
C VAL A 108 8.07 5.02 3.24
N ILE A 109 7.45 4.12 2.48
CA ILE A 109 6.48 4.42 1.44
C ILE A 109 5.11 3.92 1.87
N LEU A 110 4.14 4.84 1.93
CA LEU A 110 2.75 4.52 2.22
C LEU A 110 2.00 4.26 0.91
N ALA A 111 1.63 3.00 0.68
CA ALA A 111 0.93 2.52 -0.50
C ALA A 111 -0.34 1.73 -0.11
N THR A 112 -1.03 2.18 0.94
CA THR A 112 -2.17 1.48 1.57
C THR A 112 -3.47 1.49 0.75
N GLY A 113 -3.45 2.08 -0.44
CA GLY A 113 -4.59 2.12 -1.35
C GLY A 113 -5.77 2.92 -0.80
N PHE A 114 -6.98 2.48 -1.13
CA PHE A 114 -8.23 3.13 -0.74
C PHE A 114 -9.30 2.08 -0.41
N GLN A 115 -10.30 2.49 0.37
CA GLN A 115 -11.53 1.72 0.59
C GLN A 115 -12.64 2.27 -0.30
N PRO A 116 -13.29 1.43 -1.14
CA PRO A 116 -14.44 1.86 -1.92
C PRO A 116 -15.55 2.42 -1.03
N TYR A 117 -16.13 3.55 -1.45
CA TYR A 117 -17.29 4.11 -0.77
C TYR A 117 -18.49 3.16 -0.91
N ASN A 118 -19.09 2.80 0.22
CA ASN A 118 -20.33 2.02 0.24
C ASN A 118 -21.52 2.96 0.49
N PRO A 119 -22.37 3.23 -0.52
CA PRO A 119 -23.49 4.16 -0.38
C PRO A 119 -24.61 3.68 0.54
N PHE A 120 -24.62 2.39 0.92
CA PHE A 120 -25.67 1.79 1.75
C PHE A 120 -25.30 1.76 3.23
N ILE A 121 -24.04 2.04 3.58
CA ILE A 121 -23.60 2.20 4.97
C ILE A 121 -23.57 3.69 5.25
N SER A 122 -24.52 4.18 6.05
CA SER A 122 -24.54 5.55 6.56
C SER A 122 -23.44 5.76 7.60
N GLN A 123 -22.17 5.70 7.19
CA GLN A 123 -21.06 6.15 8.02
C GLN A 123 -21.09 7.67 8.10
N GLY A 124 -21.97 8.22 8.95
CA GLY A 124 -21.92 9.60 9.41
C GLY A 124 -21.64 10.65 8.33
N VAL A 125 -22.16 10.45 7.11
CA VAL A 125 -22.02 11.41 6.03
C VAL A 125 -22.82 12.64 6.45
N ARG A 126 -22.14 13.62 7.07
CA ARG A 126 -22.64 14.98 7.10
C ARG A 126 -22.61 15.45 5.66
N VAL A 127 -23.71 15.24 4.97
CA VAL A 127 -24.03 16.01 3.77
C VAL A 127 -24.01 17.46 4.26
N TRP A 128 -22.99 18.22 3.87
CA TRP A 128 -23.05 19.67 3.97
C TRP A 128 -24.25 20.10 3.14
N LYS A 129 -25.40 20.28 3.79
CA LYS A 129 -26.50 21.03 3.20
C LYS A 129 -25.89 22.41 2.95
N ASN A 130 -25.65 22.74 1.69
CA ASN A 130 -25.40 24.12 1.27
C ASN A 130 -26.59 24.97 1.71
N GLN A 131 -26.53 25.54 2.91
CA GLN A 131 -27.44 26.57 3.39
C GLN A 131 -26.96 27.97 2.94
N GLY A 132 -26.38 28.10 1.75
CA GLY A 132 -25.73 29.36 1.37
C GLY A 132 -25.49 29.57 -0.12
N CYS A 133 -26.41 29.14 -0.98
CA CYS A 133 -26.35 29.52 -2.40
C CYS A 133 -27.75 29.79 -2.97
N SER A 134 -28.52 30.66 -2.30
CA SER A 134 -29.77 31.21 -2.85
C SER A 134 -29.83 32.74 -2.90
N ASP A 135 -28.83 33.47 -2.39
CA ASP A 135 -28.87 34.94 -2.31
C ASP A 135 -27.88 35.60 -3.29
N LEU A 136 -27.95 35.22 -4.57
CA LEU A 136 -27.15 35.85 -5.62
C LEU A 136 -27.98 36.10 -6.90
N HIS A 137 -29.17 36.68 -6.73
CA HIS A 137 -29.87 37.43 -7.78
C HIS A 137 -30.72 38.56 -7.17
N ARG A 138 -30.08 39.68 -6.82
CA ARG A 138 -30.65 41.03 -6.89
C ARG A 138 -29.56 42.07 -6.62
N VAL A 139 -29.01 42.62 -7.71
CA VAL A 139 -28.57 44.02 -7.80
C VAL A 139 -29.27 44.58 -9.03
#